data_AF-A0A9E5KI68-F1
#
_entry.id   AF-A0A9E5KI68-F1
#
_cell.length_a   1.000
_cell.length_b   1.000
_cell.length_c   1.000
_cell.angle_alpha   90.00
_cell.angle_beta   90.00
_cell.angle_gamma   90.00
#
_symmetry.space_group_name_H-M   'P 1'
#
loop_
_entity.id
_entity.type
_entity.pdbx_description
1 polymer ?
#
loop_
_entity_poly.entity_id
_entity_poly.type
_entity_poly.pdbx_seq_one_letter_code
_entity_poly.pdbx_strand_id
1 'polypeptide(L)'
;MLQEISKISLEMKKKNEVAFDQFRYALLSANIAQLNQLLDPRGRFFGKLSKACAIAKISKYFYEETRVNRCLWPELREGFSLDAFPGEHAIEFRLLDVNPFEEEGLSDYTFGDPPRKEFKEIVFCLSLRFKDGKITSIRFPKKVIASISNLQLCN
;
A
#
# COMPACT_ATOMS: atom_id res chain seq x y z
N MET A 1 2.71 -2.69 -32.21
CA MET A 1 2.33 -3.77 -31.26
C MET A 1 1.86 -3.10 -29.98
N LEU A 2 0.60 -2.68 -29.94
CA LEU A 2 -0.06 -2.31 -28.70
C LEU A 2 -0.33 -3.62 -27.96
N GLN A 3 0.37 -3.84 -26.85
CA GLN A 3 0.08 -4.96 -25.96
C GLN A 3 -1.42 -4.96 -25.68
N GLU A 4 -2.08 -6.08 -25.95
CA GLU A 4 -3.46 -6.31 -25.58
C GLU A 4 -3.63 -5.92 -24.10
N ILE A 5 -4.34 -4.82 -23.85
CA ILE A 5 -4.85 -4.53 -22.50
C ILE A 5 -5.78 -5.69 -22.20
N SER A 6 -5.28 -6.70 -21.50
CA SER A 6 -6.06 -7.87 -21.12
C SER A 6 -7.32 -7.35 -20.44
N LYS A 7 -8.49 -7.56 -21.05
CA LYS A 7 -9.77 -7.17 -20.48
C LYS A 7 -9.98 -8.00 -19.20
N ILE A 8 -9.57 -7.45 -18.07
CA ILE A 8 -9.89 -7.98 -16.76
C ILE A 8 -11.42 -7.94 -16.65
N SER A 9 -12.05 -9.09 -16.35
CA SER A 9 -13.50 -9.13 -16.19
C SER A 9 -13.95 -8.28 -15.00
N LEU A 10 -15.20 -7.80 -15.01
CA LEU A 10 -15.76 -7.03 -13.89
C LEU A 10 -15.71 -7.82 -12.58
N GLU A 11 -15.95 -9.13 -12.64
CA GLU A 11 -15.84 -10.02 -11.48
C GLU A 11 -14.41 -10.05 -10.93
N MET A 12 -13.42 -10.17 -11.80
CA MET A 12 -12.01 -10.18 -11.44
C MET A 12 -11.58 -8.83 -10.82
N LYS A 13 -12.09 -7.72 -11.36
CA LYS A 13 -11.87 -6.38 -10.81
C LYS A 13 -12.41 -6.28 -9.38
N LYS A 14 -13.67 -6.70 -9.16
CA LYS A 14 -14.29 -6.72 -7.83
C LYS A 14 -13.52 -7.61 -6.84
N LYS A 15 -13.08 -8.80 -7.26
CA LYS A 15 -12.25 -9.68 -6.41
C LYS A 15 -10.95 -9.01 -5.98
N ASN A 16 -10.29 -8.30 -6.89
CA ASN A 16 -9.04 -7.60 -6.60
C ASN A 16 -9.27 -6.40 -5.66
N GLU A 17 -10.36 -5.66 -5.84
CA GLU A 17 -10.77 -4.56 -4.93
C GLU A 17 -11.03 -5.10 -3.51
N VAL A 18 -11.79 -6.20 -3.38
CA VAL A 18 -12.01 -6.85 -2.07
C VAL A 18 -10.70 -7.31 -1.43
N ALA A 19 -9.79 -7.89 -2.21
CA ALA A 19 -8.49 -8.31 -1.69
C ALA A 19 -7.63 -7.12 -1.22
N PHE A 20 -7.76 -5.98 -1.87
CA PHE A 20 -7.09 -4.74 -1.48
C PHE A 20 -7.65 -4.18 -0.15
N ASP A 21 -8.97 -4.14 0.01
CA ASP A 21 -9.59 -3.71 1.27
C ASP A 21 -9.25 -4.64 2.43
N GLN A 22 -9.27 -5.96 2.19
CA GLN A 22 -8.84 -6.95 3.18
C GLN A 22 -7.37 -6.78 3.55
N PHE A 23 -6.51 -6.39 2.60
CA PHE A 23 -5.11 -6.12 2.87
C PHE A 23 -4.94 -4.89 3.78
N ARG A 24 -5.65 -3.78 3.49
CA ARG A 24 -5.67 -2.59 4.34
C ARG A 24 -6.09 -2.92 5.76
N TYR A 25 -7.21 -3.62 5.90
CA TYR A 25 -7.70 -4.04 7.21
C TYR A 25 -6.70 -4.94 7.94
N ALA A 26 -6.11 -5.90 7.25
CA ALA A 26 -5.15 -6.82 7.85
C ALA A 26 -3.91 -6.12 8.39
N LEU A 27 -3.44 -5.07 7.69
CA LEU A 27 -2.34 -4.24 8.15
C LEU A 27 -2.70 -3.37 9.36
N LEU A 28 -3.88 -2.76 9.37
CA LEU A 28 -4.28 -1.91 10.50
C LEU A 28 -4.58 -2.71 11.76
N SER A 29 -5.11 -3.92 11.61
CA SER A 29 -5.50 -4.81 12.72
C SER A 29 -4.43 -5.81 13.16
N ALA A 30 -3.22 -5.78 12.57
CA ALA A 30 -2.19 -6.80 12.80
C ALA A 30 -2.65 -8.24 12.54
N ASN A 31 -3.56 -8.43 11.57
CA ASN A 31 -4.11 -9.74 11.23
C ASN A 31 -3.19 -10.51 10.27
N ILE A 32 -2.21 -11.19 10.86
CA ILE A 32 -1.24 -12.05 10.16
C ILE A 32 -1.92 -13.18 9.39
N ALA A 33 -3.00 -13.77 9.92
CA ALA A 33 -3.73 -14.85 9.26
C ALA A 33 -4.35 -14.38 7.95
N GLN A 34 -4.95 -13.18 7.94
CA GLN A 34 -5.52 -12.57 6.73
C GLN A 34 -4.42 -12.25 5.71
N LEU A 35 -3.29 -11.68 6.12
CA LEU A 35 -2.14 -11.46 5.22
C LEU A 35 -1.67 -12.78 4.61
N ASN A 36 -1.58 -13.83 5.42
CA ASN A 36 -1.22 -15.16 4.93
C ASN A 36 -2.25 -15.71 3.94
N GLN A 37 -3.53 -15.39 4.05
CA GLN A 37 -4.52 -15.81 3.04
C GLN A 37 -4.42 -14.99 1.75
N LEU A 38 -4.14 -13.70 1.83
CA LEU A 38 -4.11 -12.77 0.69
C LEU A 38 -2.87 -12.94 -0.19
N LEU A 39 -1.71 -13.26 0.38
CA LEU A 39 -0.47 -13.40 -0.38
C LEU A 39 -0.45 -14.70 -1.18
N ASP A 40 -0.22 -14.59 -2.49
CA ASP A 40 -0.06 -15.75 -3.37
C ASP A 40 1.16 -16.60 -2.95
N PRO A 41 1.04 -17.94 -2.83
CA PRO A 41 2.16 -18.80 -2.46
C PRO A 41 3.39 -18.69 -3.38
N ARG A 42 3.17 -18.32 -4.65
CA ARG A 42 4.19 -18.13 -5.70
C ARG A 42 4.44 -16.65 -6.03
N GLY A 43 3.96 -15.74 -5.18
CA GLY A 43 4.14 -14.31 -5.37
C GLY A 43 5.61 -13.85 -5.25
N ARG A 44 5.89 -12.67 -5.81
CA ARG A 44 7.19 -12.01 -5.74
C ARG A 44 7.14 -10.84 -4.76
N PHE A 45 7.61 -11.08 -3.55
CA PHE A 45 7.52 -10.10 -2.47
C PHE A 45 8.89 -9.50 -2.18
N PHE A 46 8.96 -8.17 -2.13
CA PHE A 46 10.17 -7.38 -1.87
C PHE A 46 11.40 -7.91 -2.61
N GLY A 47 11.25 -8.15 -3.92
CA GLY A 47 12.22 -8.86 -4.73
C GLY A 47 11.94 -10.37 -4.77
N LYS A 48 12.60 -11.13 -3.89
CA LYS A 48 12.53 -12.61 -3.87
C LYS A 48 12.29 -13.18 -2.48
N LEU A 49 11.69 -12.41 -1.57
CA LEU A 49 11.35 -12.93 -0.24
C LEU A 49 10.27 -14.00 -0.35
N SER A 50 10.41 -15.03 0.47
CA SER A 50 9.32 -15.99 0.67
C SER A 50 8.10 -15.28 1.26
N LYS A 51 6.92 -15.88 1.09
CA LYS A 51 5.69 -15.38 1.67
C LYS A 51 5.79 -15.13 3.19
N ALA A 52 6.37 -16.08 3.93
CA ALA A 52 6.58 -15.93 5.38
C ALA A 52 7.50 -14.75 5.71
N CYS A 53 8.61 -14.60 5.00
CA CYS A 53 9.53 -13.47 5.18
C CYS A 53 8.90 -12.12 4.79
N ALA A 54 8.03 -12.11 3.78
CA ALA A 54 7.31 -10.92 3.36
C ALA A 54 6.33 -10.46 4.44
N ILE A 55 5.57 -11.39 5.02
CA ILE A 55 4.66 -11.10 6.14
C ILE A 55 5.46 -10.59 7.33
N ALA A 56 6.54 -11.26 7.71
CA ALA A 56 7.40 -10.80 8.81
C ALA A 56 7.98 -9.40 8.55
N LYS A 57 8.40 -9.10 7.31
CA LYS A 57 8.90 -7.78 6.93
C LYS A 57 7.82 -6.71 7.06
N ILE A 58 6.62 -6.97 6.54
CA ILE A 58 5.46 -6.08 6.70
C ILE A 58 5.17 -5.86 8.18
N SER A 59 5.06 -6.93 8.97
CA SER A 59 4.80 -6.84 10.41
C SER A 59 5.87 -6.05 11.15
N LYS A 60 7.14 -6.21 10.79
CA LYS A 60 8.23 -5.42 11.38
C LYS A 60 8.08 -3.93 11.08
N TYR A 61 7.86 -3.56 9.82
CA TYR A 61 7.68 -2.16 9.43
C TYR A 61 6.44 -1.52 10.09
N PHE A 62 5.33 -2.25 10.18
CA PHE A 62 4.08 -1.74 10.73
C PHE A 62 3.99 -1.80 12.26
N TYR A 63 4.64 -2.75 12.92
CA TYR A 63 4.42 -3.03 14.34
C TYR A 63 5.68 -2.98 15.21
N GLU A 64 6.88 -3.24 14.68
CA GLU A 64 8.11 -3.13 15.50
C GLU A 64 8.68 -1.71 15.42
N GLU A 65 8.73 -1.10 14.23
CA GLU A 65 9.17 0.30 14.09
C GLU A 65 8.17 1.30 14.71
N THR A 66 6.94 0.86 14.99
CA THR A 66 5.89 1.65 15.62
C THR A 66 5.72 1.37 17.11
N ARG A 67 6.29 0.28 17.64
CA ARG A 67 6.23 -0.09 19.06
C ARG A 67 7.48 0.32 19.82
N VAL A 68 7.42 1.52 20.37
CA VAL A 68 7.67 1.72 21.81
C VAL A 68 6.63 2.76 22.30
N ASN A 69 5.52 2.29 22.88
CA ASN A 69 4.51 3.09 23.63
C ASN A 69 3.71 4.19 22.89
N ARG A 70 3.45 4.08 21.58
CA ARG A 70 2.70 5.11 20.85
C ARG A 70 1.47 4.54 20.18
N CYS A 71 0.30 5.11 20.48
CA CYS A 71 -0.91 4.88 19.70
C CYS A 71 -0.77 5.74 18.44
N LEU A 72 -0.22 5.17 17.36
CA LEU A 72 -0.09 5.92 16.11
C LEU A 72 -1.43 5.90 15.36
N TRP A 73 -1.97 7.07 15.06
CA TRP A 73 -3.14 7.21 14.21
C TRP A 73 -2.75 6.90 12.76
N PRO A 74 -3.40 5.91 12.11
CA PRO A 74 -3.07 5.55 10.74
C PRO A 74 -3.93 6.32 9.73
N GLU A 75 -3.27 6.88 8.72
CA GLU A 75 -3.92 7.42 7.54
C GLU A 75 -3.42 6.71 6.28
N LEU A 76 -4.31 6.60 5.29
CA LEU A 76 -4.04 5.89 4.05
C LEU A 76 -4.48 6.71 2.85
N ARG A 77 -3.62 6.79 1.84
CA ARG A 77 -3.99 7.28 0.51
C ARG A 77 -3.54 6.29 -0.55
N GLU A 78 -4.28 6.32 -1.65
CA GLU A 78 -4.08 5.47 -2.81
C GLU A 78 -3.48 6.28 -3.95
N GLY A 79 -2.70 5.62 -4.78
CA GLY A 79 -2.07 6.18 -5.95
C GLY A 79 -1.56 5.08 -6.86
N PHE A 80 -0.61 5.43 -7.72
CA PHE A 80 -0.06 4.53 -8.72
C PHE A 80 1.47 4.61 -8.74
N SER A 81 2.11 3.46 -8.95
CA SER A 81 3.54 3.41 -9.19
C SER A 81 3.86 3.76 -10.65
N LEU A 82 5.00 4.43 -10.88
CA LEU A 82 5.48 4.85 -12.21
C LEU A 82 6.82 4.23 -12.63
N ASP A 83 7.41 3.37 -11.79
CA ASP A 83 8.75 2.82 -12.00
C ASP A 83 8.75 1.46 -12.74
N ALA A 84 9.17 0.37 -12.11
CA ALA A 84 9.38 -0.95 -12.72
C ALA A 84 8.13 -1.53 -13.40
N PHE A 85 6.94 -1.11 -12.93
CA PHE A 85 5.65 -1.48 -13.50
C PHE A 85 4.69 -0.29 -13.38
N PRO A 86 4.63 0.58 -14.41
CA PRO A 86 3.73 1.72 -14.40
C PRO A 86 2.26 1.29 -14.27
N GLY A 87 1.51 1.98 -13.41
CA GLY A 87 0.09 1.72 -13.18
C GLY A 87 -0.22 0.64 -12.12
N GLU A 88 0.79 0.07 -11.45
CA GLU A 88 0.53 -0.73 -10.24
C GLU A 88 -0.11 0.12 -9.15
N HIS A 89 -1.06 -0.46 -8.42
CA HIS A 89 -1.70 0.22 -7.29
C HIS A 89 -0.65 0.46 -6.20
N ALA A 90 -0.47 1.72 -5.81
CA ALA A 90 0.38 2.12 -4.71
C ALA A 90 -0.48 2.61 -3.53
N ILE A 91 -0.09 2.23 -2.32
CA ILE A 91 -0.74 2.68 -1.08
C ILE A 91 0.31 3.33 -0.19
N GLU A 92 0.01 4.53 0.27
CA GLU A 92 0.81 5.30 1.22
C GLU A 92 0.17 5.14 2.60
N PHE A 93 1.01 4.81 3.56
CA PHE A 93 0.66 4.75 4.98
C PHE A 93 1.38 5.88 5.69
N ARG A 94 0.61 6.60 6.50
CA ARG A 94 1.09 7.65 7.39
C ARG A 94 0.67 7.30 8.80
N LEU A 95 1.64 7.11 9.68
CA LEU A 95 1.41 6.76 11.07
C LEU A 95 1.81 7.95 11.92
N LEU A 96 0.85 8.57 12.57
CA LEU A 96 1.01 9.81 13.31
C LEU A 96 0.99 9.59 14.81
N ASP A 97 1.96 10.12 15.53
CA ASP A 97 1.96 10.14 16.99
C ASP A 97 1.12 11.31 17.52
N VAL A 98 -0.21 11.18 17.40
CA VAL A 98 -1.19 12.22 17.74
C VAL A 98 -2.43 11.62 18.39
N ASN A 99 -3.15 12.44 19.15
CA ASN A 99 -4.52 12.12 19.56
C ASN A 99 -5.50 12.57 18.47
N PRO A 100 -6.18 11.66 17.76
CA PRO A 100 -7.04 12.02 16.64
C PRO A 100 -8.31 12.78 17.05
N PHE A 101 -8.64 12.83 18.34
CA PHE A 101 -9.81 13.54 18.85
C PHE A 101 -9.49 14.98 19.27
N GLU A 102 -8.22 15.37 19.26
CA GLU A 102 -7.75 16.68 19.70
C GLU A 102 -7.12 17.50 18.57
N GLU A 103 -6.81 16.87 17.43
CA GLU A 103 -6.15 17.49 16.29
C GLU A 103 -7.10 17.68 15.10
N GLU A 104 -7.13 18.89 14.55
CA GLU A 104 -7.82 19.20 13.29
C GLU A 104 -6.91 19.00 12.08
N GLY A 105 -7.48 18.80 10.90
CA GLY A 105 -6.72 18.75 9.64
C GLY A 105 -5.83 17.51 9.46
N LEU A 106 -6.02 16.46 10.26
CA LEU A 106 -5.27 15.20 10.09
C LEU A 106 -5.40 14.66 8.66
N SER A 107 -6.56 14.78 8.02
CA SER A 107 -6.77 14.28 6.66
C SER A 107 -6.20 15.16 5.54
N ASP A 108 -5.61 16.32 5.86
CA ASP A 108 -5.29 17.36 4.90
C ASP A 108 -3.89 17.15 4.30
N TYR A 109 -3.77 16.06 3.54
CA TYR A 109 -2.59 15.76 2.74
C TYR A 109 -2.97 15.07 1.43
N THR A 110 -2.10 15.23 0.44
CA THR A 110 -2.13 14.52 -0.82
C THR A 110 -1.13 13.37 -0.79
N PHE A 111 -1.49 12.28 -1.48
CA PHE A 111 -0.59 11.16 -1.67
C PHE A 111 0.77 11.61 -2.23
N GLY A 112 1.86 11.22 -1.56
CA GLY A 112 3.23 11.57 -1.95
C GLY A 112 3.75 12.90 -1.39
N ASP A 113 2.95 13.65 -0.61
CA ASP A 113 3.44 14.83 0.10
C ASP A 113 4.60 14.45 1.05
N PRO A 114 5.50 15.38 1.39
CA PRO A 114 6.50 15.12 2.43
C PRO A 114 5.82 14.83 3.79
N PRO A 115 6.54 14.20 4.74
CA PRO A 115 6.06 14.12 6.12
C PRO A 115 5.79 15.52 6.69
N ARG A 116 4.65 15.69 7.35
CA ARG A 116 4.22 16.91 8.04
C ARG A 116 5.16 17.20 9.20
N LYS A 117 5.58 18.45 9.33
CA LYS A 117 6.62 18.85 10.30
C LYS A 117 6.05 19.00 11.71
N GLU A 118 4.78 19.33 11.79
CA GLU A 118 3.98 19.50 12.99
C GLU A 118 3.72 18.17 13.72
N PHE A 119 3.79 17.04 13.00
CA PHE A 119 3.55 15.73 13.56
C PHE A 119 4.82 14.88 13.53
N LYS A 120 4.98 14.00 14.53
CA LYS A 120 5.94 12.91 14.42
C LYS A 120 5.31 11.81 13.57
N GLU A 121 5.57 11.90 12.28
CA GLU A 121 4.97 11.05 11.25
C GLU A 121 5.97 10.03 10.69
N ILE A 122 5.51 8.78 10.56
CA ILE A 122 6.20 7.74 9.79
C ILE A 122 5.44 7.55 8.49
N VAL A 123 6.11 7.77 7.36
CA VAL A 123 5.52 7.61 6.02
C VAL A 123 6.22 6.49 5.28
N PHE A 124 5.44 5.58 4.68
CA PHE A 124 5.97 4.62 3.73
C PHE A 124 4.93 4.21 2.70
N CYS A 125 5.41 3.75 1.55
CA CYS A 125 4.56 3.39 0.42
C CYS A 125 4.83 1.96 -0.04
N LEU A 126 3.78 1.23 -0.39
CA LEU A 126 3.85 -0.11 -0.97
C LEU A 126 3.16 -0.12 -2.34
N SER A 127 3.81 -0.74 -3.33
CA SER A 127 3.19 -1.08 -4.60
C SER A 127 2.73 -2.54 -4.59
N LEU A 128 1.50 -2.77 -5.04
CA LEU A 128 0.79 -4.04 -4.98
C LEU A 128 0.35 -4.48 -6.38
N ARG A 129 0.46 -5.78 -6.66
CA ARG A 129 -0.23 -6.41 -7.81
C ARG A 129 -1.20 -7.46 -7.36
N PHE A 130 -2.36 -7.43 -8.01
CA PHE A 130 -3.45 -8.36 -7.76
C PHE A 130 -3.70 -9.24 -8.97
N LYS A 131 -4.03 -10.50 -8.71
CA LYS A 131 -4.57 -11.43 -9.68
C LYS A 131 -5.51 -12.38 -8.96
N ASP A 132 -6.77 -12.42 -9.38
CA ASP A 132 -7.79 -13.32 -8.83
C ASP A 132 -7.93 -13.24 -7.30
N GLY A 133 -8.01 -12.01 -6.80
CA GLY A 133 -8.17 -11.75 -5.36
C GLY A 133 -6.93 -12.12 -4.52
N LYS A 134 -5.78 -12.37 -5.16
CA LYS A 134 -4.50 -12.61 -4.48
C LYS A 134 -3.49 -11.54 -4.79
N ILE A 135 -2.68 -11.22 -3.79
CA ILE A 135 -1.52 -10.33 -3.93
C ILE A 135 -0.36 -11.16 -4.47
N THR A 136 0.04 -10.87 -5.70
CA THR A 136 1.12 -11.57 -6.41
C THR A 136 2.45 -10.84 -6.33
N SER A 137 2.45 -9.56 -5.94
CA SER A 137 3.65 -8.76 -5.78
C SER A 137 3.45 -7.69 -4.71
N ILE A 138 4.47 -7.48 -3.89
CA ILE A 138 4.58 -6.35 -2.95
C ILE A 138 5.99 -5.80 -3.06
N ARG A 139 6.17 -4.49 -3.10
CA ARG A 139 7.50 -3.84 -3.10
C ARG A 139 7.41 -2.40 -2.61
N PHE A 140 8.55 -1.81 -2.30
CA PHE A 140 8.68 -0.36 -2.15
C PHE A 140 8.83 0.27 -3.54
N PRO A 141 7.92 1.17 -3.97
CA PRO A 141 8.08 1.91 -5.19
C PRO A 141 9.13 3.02 -5.03
N LYS A 142 9.83 3.34 -6.13
CA LYS A 142 10.78 4.46 -6.22
C LYS A 142 10.13 5.75 -6.72
N LYS A 143 9.07 5.62 -7.52
CA LYS A 143 8.31 6.73 -8.10
C LYS A 143 6.84 6.41 -8.07
N VAL A 144 6.04 7.33 -7.54
CA VAL A 144 4.59 7.19 -7.38
C VAL A 144 3.87 8.48 -7.77
N ILE A 145 2.58 8.38 -8.05
CA ILE A 145 1.70 9.50 -8.41
C ILE A 145 0.32 9.30 -7.83
N ALA A 146 -0.36 10.36 -7.40
CA ALA A 146 -1.71 10.29 -6.84
C ALA A 146 -2.76 9.84 -7.88
N SER A 147 -2.60 10.26 -9.15
CA SER A 147 -3.53 9.91 -10.22
C SER A 147 -2.82 9.77 -11.56
N ILE A 148 -3.25 8.80 -12.37
CA ILE A 148 -2.81 8.60 -13.75
C ILE A 148 -3.22 9.78 -14.65
N SER A 149 -4.30 10.50 -14.31
CA SER A 149 -4.71 11.72 -15.04
C SER A 149 -3.66 12.84 -15.00
N ASN A 150 -2.73 12.78 -14.05
CA ASN A 150 -1.68 13.77 -13.87
C ASN A 150 -0.43 13.45 -14.72
N LEU A 151 -0.43 12.35 -15.48
CA LEU A 151 0.55 12.12 -16.53
C LEU A 151 0.25 13.07 -17.69
N GLN A 152 0.80 14.28 -17.64
CA GLN A 152 0.93 15.09 -18.84
C GLN A 152 1.83 14.30 -19.81
N LEU A 153 1.23 13.76 -20.86
CA LEU A 153 1.97 13.26 -22.01
C LEU A 153 2.72 14.46 -22.57
N CYS A 154 4.04 14.51 -22.38
CA CYS A 154 4.89 15.40 -23.14
C CYS A 154 4.72 15.00 -24.61
N ASN A 155 3.97 15.80 -25.37
CA ASN A 155 3.97 15.76 -26.83
C ASN A 155 5.29 16.31 -27.35
#